data_AF-A0A1H9LVC0-F1
#
_entry.id   AF-A0A1H9LVC0-F1
#
_cell.length_a   1.000
_cell.length_b   1.000
_cell.length_c   1.000
_cell.angle_alpha   90.00
_cell.angle_beta   90.00
_cell.angle_gamma   90.00
#
_symmetry.space_group_name_H-M   'P 1'
#
loop_
_entity.id
_entity.type
_entity.pdbx_description
1 polymer ?
#
loop_
_entity_poly.entity_id
_entity_poly.type
_entity_poly.pdbx_seq_one_letter_code
_entity_poly.pdbx_strand_id
1 'polypeptide(L)'
;MNAAVTQDLSLFHLISSASVFVQLVMLVLLLASLVSWWYIFRKWFLLREAVKQSDEFEDNFWRGADLNVLYQRAISSRYTSSSMERIFVAGFGEFSKHKPGANIDMMMDSIRRAMQATYQREMDRLESHLPFLATVGSVSPYIGLLGTVWGIMNSFRSLSNISQATIAHVAPGIAEALIATAMGLFAAIPAVIAYNRYVSDTEKLATRFESFMEELSNVLQRRAPTSQE
;
A
#
# COMPACT_ATOMS: atom_id res chain seq x y z
N MET A 1 27.77 0.81 -34.14
CA MET A 1 27.84 0.72 -32.66
C MET A 1 28.34 2.06 -32.12
N ASN A 2 27.77 2.53 -31.01
CA ASN A 2 28.19 3.70 -30.19
C ASN A 2 27.45 5.04 -30.39
N ALA A 3 26.11 5.04 -30.46
CA ALA A 3 25.33 6.22 -30.06
C ALA A 3 24.92 6.19 -28.57
N ALA A 4 24.77 4.98 -28.00
CA ALA A 4 24.43 4.82 -26.58
C ALA A 4 25.59 5.20 -25.63
N VAL A 5 26.83 4.82 -25.99
CA VAL A 5 28.02 5.06 -25.14
C VAL A 5 28.37 6.55 -25.02
N THR A 6 28.08 7.38 -26.04
CA THR A 6 28.28 8.84 -25.99
C THR A 6 27.18 9.56 -25.21
N GLN A 7 25.96 9.03 -25.16
CA GLN A 7 24.86 9.61 -24.37
C GLN A 7 24.96 9.30 -22.87
N ASP A 8 25.38 8.09 -22.49
CA ASP A 8 25.59 7.70 -21.08
C ASP A 8 26.65 8.57 -20.40
N LEU A 9 27.73 8.89 -21.11
CA LEU A 9 28.72 9.86 -20.65
C LEU A 9 28.11 11.26 -20.52
N SER A 10 27.17 11.67 -21.38
CA SER A 10 26.56 13.01 -21.29
C SER A 10 25.58 13.17 -20.12
N LEU A 11 24.74 12.17 -19.82
CA LEU A 11 23.77 12.26 -18.71
C LEU A 11 24.48 12.15 -17.37
N PHE A 12 25.42 11.22 -17.26
CA PHE A 12 26.25 11.09 -16.06
C PHE A 12 27.12 12.32 -15.86
N HIS A 13 27.71 12.87 -16.92
CA HIS A 13 28.47 14.11 -16.85
C HIS A 13 27.59 15.29 -16.45
N LEU A 14 26.37 15.41 -16.98
CA LEU A 14 25.42 16.46 -16.61
C LEU A 14 24.99 16.35 -15.14
N ILE A 15 24.77 15.14 -14.64
CA ILE A 15 24.47 14.91 -13.22
C ILE A 15 25.69 15.22 -12.36
N SER A 16 26.89 14.84 -12.80
CA SER A 16 28.15 15.08 -12.09
C SER A 16 28.56 16.56 -12.08
N SER A 17 28.14 17.35 -13.06
CA SER A 17 28.37 18.80 -13.12
C SER A 17 27.39 19.59 -12.26
N ALA A 18 26.31 18.96 -11.80
CA ALA A 18 25.30 19.61 -11.00
C ALA A 18 25.79 20.02 -9.61
N SER A 19 25.16 21.06 -9.05
CA SER A 19 25.42 21.45 -7.66
C SER A 19 25.14 20.27 -6.72
N VAL A 20 25.95 20.13 -5.68
CA VAL A 20 25.82 19.05 -4.67
C VAL A 20 24.39 18.95 -4.12
N PHE A 21 23.71 20.08 -3.97
CA PHE A 21 22.32 20.10 -3.54
C PHE A 21 21.36 19.44 -4.55
N VAL A 22 21.47 19.74 -5.84
CA VAL A 22 20.63 19.14 -6.90
C VAL A 22 20.93 17.65 -7.03
N GLN A 23 22.18 17.24 -6.89
CA GLN A 23 22.57 15.82 -6.84
C GLN A 23 21.89 15.09 -5.67
N LEU A 24 21.84 15.70 -4.48
CA LEU A 24 21.15 15.14 -3.32
C LEU A 24 19.65 15.01 -3.58
N VAL A 25 19.01 16.04 -4.16
CA VAL A 25 17.59 15.99 -4.55
C VAL A 25 17.32 14.83 -5.50
N MET A 26 18.12 14.67 -6.56
CA MET A 26 18.00 13.57 -7.51
C MET A 26 18.21 12.20 -6.84
N LEU A 27 19.17 12.08 -5.92
CA LEU A 27 19.42 10.84 -5.17
C LEU A 27 18.23 10.46 -4.29
N VAL A 28 17.64 11.42 -3.57
CA VAL A 28 16.45 11.19 -2.73
C VAL A 28 15.27 10.74 -3.59
N LEU A 29 15.04 11.41 -4.74
CA LEU A 29 13.97 11.03 -5.67
C LEU A 29 14.18 9.64 -6.27
N LEU A 30 15.42 9.28 -6.59
CA LEU A 30 15.76 7.96 -7.08
C LEU A 30 15.47 6.88 -6.03
N LEU A 31 15.92 7.08 -4.80
CA LEU A 31 15.65 6.15 -3.69
C LEU A 31 14.16 6.02 -3.41
N ALA A 32 13.43 7.14 -3.37
CA ALA A 32 11.98 7.14 -3.20
C ALA A 32 11.26 6.38 -4.32
N SER A 33 11.70 6.54 -5.58
CA SER A 33 11.18 5.80 -6.72
C SER A 33 11.43 4.29 -6.59
N LEU A 34 12.66 3.87 -6.26
CA LEU A 34 13.00 2.46 -6.09
C LEU A 34 12.20 1.79 -4.97
N VAL A 35 12.08 2.46 -3.81
CA VAL A 35 11.28 1.96 -2.68
C VAL A 35 9.79 1.92 -3.03
N SER A 36 9.28 2.92 -3.77
CA SER A 36 7.91 2.94 -4.26
C SER A 36 7.63 1.72 -5.15
N TRP A 37 8.45 1.47 -6.16
CA TRP A 37 8.32 0.28 -7.03
C TRP A 37 8.35 -1.03 -6.24
N TRP A 38 9.24 -1.15 -5.26
CA TRP A 38 9.28 -2.33 -4.39
C TRP A 38 7.96 -2.54 -3.64
N TYR A 39 7.39 -1.48 -3.06
CA TYR A 39 6.09 -1.56 -2.40
C TYR A 39 4.95 -1.86 -3.36
N ILE A 40 4.96 -1.29 -4.58
CA ILE A 40 3.95 -1.55 -5.60
C ILE A 40 3.90 -3.04 -5.92
N PHE A 41 5.03 -3.65 -6.28
CA PHE A 41 5.06 -5.08 -6.60
C PHE A 41 4.66 -5.95 -5.40
N ARG A 42 5.21 -5.68 -4.22
CA ARG A 42 4.88 -6.43 -3.00
C ARG A 42 3.38 -6.36 -2.69
N LYS A 43 2.77 -5.19 -2.80
CA LYS A 43 1.35 -4.97 -2.52
C LYS A 43 0.46 -5.66 -3.54
N TRP A 44 0.86 -5.64 -4.80
CA TRP A 44 0.14 -6.31 -5.88
C TRP A 44 -0.01 -7.81 -5.64
N PHE A 45 1.06 -8.50 -5.26
CA PHE A 45 1.01 -9.92 -4.92
C PHE A 45 0.16 -10.17 -3.67
N LEU A 46 0.33 -9.35 -2.62
CA LEU A 46 -0.40 -9.49 -1.37
C LEU A 46 -1.93 -9.34 -1.58
N LEU A 47 -2.38 -8.30 -2.27
CA LEU A 47 -3.80 -8.06 -2.51
C LEU A 47 -4.42 -9.10 -3.42
N ARG A 48 -3.72 -9.51 -4.49
CA ARG A 48 -4.20 -10.58 -5.37
C ARG A 48 -4.43 -11.88 -4.62
N GLU A 49 -3.48 -12.24 -3.77
CA GLU A 49 -3.58 -13.46 -2.96
C GLU A 49 -4.69 -13.33 -1.91
N ALA A 50 -4.82 -12.17 -1.25
CA ALA A 50 -5.88 -11.92 -0.27
C ALA A 50 -7.29 -12.01 -0.88
N VAL A 51 -7.49 -11.44 -2.07
CA VAL A 51 -8.77 -11.54 -2.80
C VAL A 51 -9.06 -13.01 -3.15
N LYS A 52 -8.12 -13.69 -3.79
CA LYS A 52 -8.29 -15.09 -4.21
C LYS A 52 -8.61 -16.02 -3.03
N GLN A 53 -7.86 -15.92 -1.93
CA GLN A 53 -8.11 -16.75 -0.76
C GLN A 53 -9.43 -16.41 -0.05
N SER A 54 -9.87 -15.14 -0.12
CA SER A 54 -11.18 -14.76 0.42
C SER A 54 -12.31 -15.33 -0.45
N ASP A 55 -12.19 -15.28 -1.78
CA ASP A 55 -13.15 -15.89 -2.71
C ASP A 55 -13.27 -17.41 -2.46
N GLU A 56 -12.14 -18.12 -2.36
CA GLU A 56 -12.13 -19.57 -2.12
C GLU A 56 -12.74 -19.93 -0.77
N PHE A 57 -12.48 -19.15 0.28
CA PHE A 57 -13.04 -19.39 1.60
C PHE A 57 -14.55 -19.12 1.64
N GLU A 58 -14.98 -17.99 1.09
CA GLU A 58 -16.38 -17.56 1.01
C GLU A 58 -17.22 -18.61 0.24
N ASP A 59 -16.76 -19.05 -0.93
CA ASP A 59 -17.40 -20.11 -1.71
C ASP A 59 -17.58 -21.40 -0.90
N ASN A 60 -16.54 -21.82 -0.16
CA ASN A 60 -16.59 -23.03 0.66
C ASN A 60 -17.56 -22.88 1.83
N PHE A 61 -17.65 -21.70 2.43
CA PHE A 61 -18.61 -21.39 3.49
C PHE A 61 -20.05 -21.49 2.97
N TRP A 62 -20.35 -20.88 1.81
CA TRP A 62 -21.70 -20.85 1.24
C TRP A 62 -22.19 -22.17 0.64
N ARG A 63 -21.28 -23.06 0.25
CA ARG A 63 -21.63 -24.43 -0.19
C ARG A 63 -22.15 -25.33 0.93
N GLY A 64 -22.34 -24.79 2.14
CA GLY A 64 -22.93 -25.51 3.27
C GLY A 64 -21.93 -26.39 4.01
N ALA A 65 -20.64 -26.04 3.98
CA ALA A 65 -19.64 -26.75 4.76
C ALA A 65 -19.95 -26.68 6.26
N ASP A 66 -19.69 -27.79 6.97
CA ASP A 66 -19.83 -27.82 8.41
C ASP A 66 -18.83 -26.83 9.05
N LEU A 67 -19.36 -25.89 9.83
CA LEU A 67 -18.57 -24.85 10.50
C LEU A 67 -17.48 -25.45 11.41
N ASN A 68 -17.73 -26.60 12.04
CA ASN A 68 -16.72 -27.27 12.84
C ASN A 68 -15.57 -27.80 11.98
N VAL A 69 -15.88 -28.35 10.80
CA VAL A 69 -14.87 -28.84 9.85
C VAL A 69 -14.06 -27.68 9.29
N LEU A 70 -14.73 -26.57 8.92
CA LEU A 70 -14.05 -25.35 8.49
C LEU A 70 -13.12 -24.79 9.57
N TYR A 71 -13.60 -24.76 10.82
CA TYR A 71 -12.81 -24.27 11.96
C TYR A 71 -11.59 -25.15 12.21
N GLN A 72 -11.74 -26.47 12.23
CA GLN A 72 -10.63 -27.42 12.42
C GLN A 72 -9.59 -27.31 11.30
N ARG A 73 -10.03 -27.16 10.05
CA ARG A 73 -9.12 -26.91 8.92
C ARG A 73 -8.36 -25.61 9.11
N ALA A 74 -9.05 -24.53 9.44
CA ALA A 74 -8.46 -23.20 9.59
C ALA A 74 -7.40 -23.13 10.71
N ILE A 75 -7.65 -23.77 11.86
CA ILE A 75 -6.67 -23.80 12.97
C ILE A 75 -5.49 -24.76 12.68
N SER A 76 -5.70 -25.78 11.84
CA SER A 76 -4.63 -26.72 11.45
C SER A 76 -3.69 -26.15 10.38
N SER A 77 -4.19 -25.22 9.57
CA SER A 77 -3.45 -24.53 8.52
C SER A 77 -2.49 -23.49 9.12
N ARG A 78 -1.27 -23.93 9.49
CA ARG A 78 -0.26 -23.06 10.13
C ARG A 78 0.34 -21.96 9.24
N TYR A 79 0.08 -21.95 7.93
CA TYR A 79 0.86 -21.10 6.99
C TYR A 79 0.06 -20.30 5.94
N THR A 80 -1.23 -20.54 5.74
CA THR A 80 -2.00 -19.93 4.63
C THR A 80 -3.45 -19.64 5.00
N SER A 81 -3.68 -18.89 6.08
CA SER A 81 -5.05 -18.46 6.41
C SER A 81 -5.39 -17.16 5.70
N SER A 82 -6.54 -17.10 5.01
CA SER A 82 -7.05 -15.85 4.45
C SER A 82 -7.44 -14.87 5.57
N SER A 83 -7.57 -13.58 5.25
CA SER A 83 -8.06 -12.58 6.22
C SER A 83 -9.50 -12.90 6.66
N MET A 84 -10.37 -13.28 5.72
CA MET A 84 -11.75 -13.70 6.02
C MET A 84 -11.79 -14.96 6.88
N GLU A 85 -10.90 -15.92 6.62
CA GLU A 85 -10.77 -17.15 7.42
C GLU A 85 -10.33 -16.85 8.86
N ARG A 86 -9.39 -15.91 9.06
CA ARG A 86 -8.98 -15.48 10.41
C ARG A 86 -10.14 -14.83 11.17
N ILE A 87 -10.96 -14.03 10.49
CA ILE A 87 -12.17 -13.44 11.07
C ILE A 87 -13.17 -14.53 11.47
N PHE A 88 -13.39 -15.53 10.61
CA PHE A 88 -14.23 -16.69 10.91
C PHE A 88 -13.73 -17.45 12.14
N VAL A 89 -12.43 -17.76 12.22
CA VAL A 89 -11.84 -18.46 13.37
C VAL A 89 -12.03 -17.68 14.67
N ALA A 90 -11.90 -16.36 14.63
CA ALA A 90 -12.12 -15.51 15.80
C ALA A 90 -13.58 -15.56 16.27
N GLY A 91 -14.55 -15.44 15.35
CA GLY A 91 -15.98 -15.48 15.68
C GLY A 91 -16.45 -16.86 16.13
N PHE A 92 -16.14 -17.90 15.34
CA PHE A 92 -16.55 -19.28 15.64
C PHE A 92 -15.83 -19.85 16.87
N GLY A 93 -14.57 -19.48 17.07
CA GLY A 93 -13.82 -19.83 18.28
C GLY A 93 -14.45 -19.25 19.54
N GLU A 94 -14.98 -18.03 19.48
CA GLU A 94 -15.70 -17.42 20.60
C GLU A 94 -17.07 -18.05 20.84
N PHE A 95 -17.82 -18.35 19.76
CA PHE A 95 -19.07 -19.12 19.84
C PHE A 95 -18.88 -20.47 20.53
N SER A 96 -17.83 -21.20 20.17
CA SER A 96 -17.54 -22.54 20.69
C SER A 96 -17.16 -22.57 22.18
N LYS A 97 -16.77 -21.43 22.77
CA LYS A 97 -16.42 -21.34 24.21
C LYS A 97 -17.64 -21.21 25.12
N HIS A 98 -18.79 -20.78 24.59
CA HIS A 98 -19.95 -20.49 25.40
C HIS A 98 -20.70 -21.77 25.78
N LYS A 99 -21.10 -21.86 27.05
CA LYS A 99 -21.86 -23.00 27.57
C LYS A 99 -23.36 -22.84 27.30
N PRO A 100 -24.12 -23.96 27.26
CA PRO A 100 -25.58 -23.91 27.24
C PRO A 100 -26.12 -23.08 28.42
N GLY A 101 -27.04 -22.13 28.16
CA GLY A 101 -27.65 -21.26 29.17
C GLY A 101 -27.01 -19.88 29.34
N ALA A 102 -26.00 -19.52 28.53
CA ALA A 102 -25.48 -18.17 28.48
C ALA A 102 -26.48 -17.19 27.82
N ASN A 103 -26.49 -15.94 28.28
CA ASN A 103 -27.28 -14.88 27.67
C ASN A 103 -26.86 -14.71 26.19
N ILE A 104 -27.83 -14.91 25.28
CA ILE A 104 -27.61 -14.88 23.83
C ILE A 104 -27.07 -13.52 23.38
N ASP A 105 -27.57 -12.41 23.94
CA ASP A 105 -27.13 -11.07 23.58
C ASP A 105 -25.67 -10.85 23.98
N MET A 106 -25.27 -11.27 25.19
CA MET A 106 -23.88 -11.18 25.65
C MET A 106 -22.93 -12.04 24.81
N MET A 107 -23.37 -13.23 24.40
CA MET A 107 -22.62 -14.13 23.53
C MET A 107 -22.45 -13.55 22.12
N MET A 108 -23.52 -13.02 21.52
CA MET A 108 -23.44 -12.41 20.20
C MET A 108 -22.57 -11.15 20.20
N ASP A 109 -22.63 -10.36 21.26
CA ASP A 109 -21.77 -9.20 21.45
C ASP A 109 -20.28 -9.58 21.60
N SER A 110 -19.95 -10.65 22.34
CA SER A 110 -18.56 -11.14 22.43
C SER A 110 -18.03 -11.66 21.09
N ILE A 111 -18.86 -12.39 20.33
CA ILE A 111 -18.52 -12.90 18.99
C ILE A 111 -18.26 -11.74 18.02
N ARG A 112 -19.15 -10.75 17.98
CA ARG A 112 -18.98 -9.54 17.14
C ARG A 112 -17.72 -8.78 17.50
N ARG A 113 -17.42 -8.60 18.78
CA ARG A 113 -16.17 -7.96 19.23
C ARG A 113 -14.93 -8.75 18.80
N ALA A 114 -14.95 -10.08 18.89
CA ALA A 114 -13.82 -10.91 18.48
C ALA A 114 -13.56 -10.82 16.97
N MET A 115 -14.62 -10.85 16.16
CA MET A 115 -14.54 -10.65 14.72
C MET A 115 -14.05 -9.25 14.37
N GLN A 116 -14.62 -8.21 14.97
CA GLN A 116 -14.22 -6.82 14.73
C GLN A 116 -12.75 -6.57 15.08
N ALA A 117 -12.27 -7.09 16.21
CA ALA A 117 -10.87 -6.95 16.61
C ALA A 117 -9.92 -7.63 15.62
N THR A 118 -10.35 -8.74 14.99
CA THR A 118 -9.56 -9.44 13.98
C THR A 118 -9.62 -8.72 12.64
N TYR A 119 -10.81 -8.26 12.24
CA TYR A 119 -11.02 -7.43 11.06
C TYR A 119 -10.09 -6.21 11.05
N GLN A 120 -10.02 -5.46 12.15
CA GLN A 120 -9.15 -4.27 12.22
C GLN A 120 -7.67 -4.63 12.04
N ARG A 121 -7.18 -5.71 12.65
CA ARG A 121 -5.79 -6.16 12.46
C ARG A 121 -5.50 -6.57 11.02
N GLU A 122 -6.48 -7.19 10.35
CA GLU A 122 -6.35 -7.54 8.93
C GLU A 122 -6.36 -6.32 8.02
N MET A 123 -7.21 -5.33 8.31
CA MET A 123 -7.22 -4.03 7.61
C MET A 123 -5.90 -3.29 7.79
N ASP A 124 -5.38 -3.16 9.02
CA ASP A 124 -4.08 -2.54 9.29
C ASP A 124 -2.95 -3.17 8.45
N ARG A 125 -2.96 -4.51 8.35
CA ARG A 125 -2.01 -5.25 7.52
C ARG A 125 -2.22 -4.97 6.03
N LEU A 126 -3.47 -4.96 5.56
CA LEU A 126 -3.85 -4.70 4.17
C LEU A 126 -3.65 -3.23 3.76
N GLU A 127 -3.59 -2.29 4.69
CA GLU A 127 -3.34 -0.87 4.44
C GLU A 127 -1.87 -0.49 4.64
N SER A 128 -1.07 -1.36 5.26
CA SER A 128 0.35 -1.12 5.50
C SER A 128 1.09 -0.61 4.25
N HIS A 129 1.96 0.39 4.43
CA HIS A 129 2.77 1.02 3.38
C HIS A 129 1.99 1.84 2.33
N LEU A 130 0.65 1.86 2.32
CA LEU A 130 -0.11 2.81 1.49
C LEU A 130 0.20 4.28 1.84
N PRO A 131 0.38 4.66 3.12
CA PRO A 131 0.77 6.04 3.47
C PRO A 131 2.11 6.46 2.86
N PHE A 132 3.05 5.51 2.68
CA PHE A 132 4.31 5.79 2.01
C PHE A 132 4.10 6.12 0.53
N LEU A 133 3.33 5.30 -0.19
CA LEU A 133 3.00 5.57 -1.60
C LEU A 133 2.26 6.91 -1.76
N ALA A 134 1.34 7.23 -0.85
CA ALA A 134 0.66 8.53 -0.82
C ALA A 134 1.65 9.69 -0.62
N THR A 135 2.61 9.52 0.29
CA THR A 135 3.63 10.53 0.58
C THR A 135 4.57 10.73 -0.63
N VAL A 136 5.08 9.64 -1.22
CA VAL A 136 5.90 9.73 -2.43
C VAL A 136 5.13 10.37 -3.57
N GLY A 137 3.87 9.98 -3.76
CA GLY A 137 2.99 10.52 -4.80
C GLY A 137 2.74 12.03 -4.67
N SER A 138 2.54 12.52 -3.44
CA SER A 138 2.23 13.93 -3.18
C SER A 138 3.46 14.82 -3.04
N VAL A 139 4.57 14.32 -2.47
CA VAL A 139 5.72 15.15 -2.11
C VAL A 139 6.82 15.16 -3.19
N SER A 140 6.98 14.08 -3.96
CA SER A 140 8.06 13.99 -4.98
C SER A 140 8.03 15.11 -6.03
N PRO A 141 6.87 15.58 -6.54
CA PRO A 141 6.84 16.70 -7.47
C PRO A 141 7.40 17.99 -6.86
N TYR A 142 7.13 18.24 -5.58
CA TYR A 142 7.63 19.42 -4.87
C TYR A 142 9.14 19.32 -4.59
N ILE A 143 9.64 18.13 -4.29
CA ILE A 143 11.09 17.89 -4.17
C ILE A 143 11.79 18.15 -5.52
N GLY A 144 11.21 17.68 -6.63
CA GLY A 144 11.71 17.97 -7.97
C GLY A 144 11.72 19.47 -8.28
N LEU A 145 10.58 20.15 -8.03
CA LEU A 145 10.46 21.60 -8.16
C LEU A 145 11.54 22.35 -7.37
N LEU A 146 11.78 21.96 -6.12
CA LEU A 146 12.85 22.54 -5.28
C LEU A 146 14.22 22.42 -5.94
N GLY A 147 14.54 21.24 -6.49
CA GLY A 147 15.77 21.03 -7.27
C GLY A 147 15.90 22.01 -8.43
N THR A 148 14.78 22.30 -9.11
CA THR A 148 14.79 23.22 -10.25
C THR A 148 15.01 24.66 -9.86
N VAL A 149 14.32 25.12 -8.81
CA VAL A 149 14.44 26.48 -8.29
C VAL A 149 15.88 26.71 -7.84
N TRP A 150 16.47 25.73 -7.16
CA TRP A 150 17.87 25.81 -6.73
C TRP A 150 18.86 25.82 -7.91
N GLY A 151 18.70 24.90 -8.87
CA GLY A 151 19.60 24.82 -10.03
C GLY A 151 19.55 26.07 -10.90
N ILE A 152 18.36 26.62 -11.14
CA ILE A 152 18.20 27.89 -11.86
C ILE A 152 18.83 29.04 -11.05
N MET A 153 18.56 29.13 -9.75
CA MET A 153 19.17 30.16 -8.88
C MET A 153 20.70 30.11 -8.93
N ASN A 154 21.30 28.92 -8.84
CA ASN A 154 22.75 28.77 -8.88
C ASN A 154 23.34 29.15 -10.24
N SER A 155 22.63 28.83 -11.33
CA SER A 155 23.01 29.22 -12.70
C SER A 155 23.01 30.74 -12.88
N PHE A 156 22.03 31.46 -12.31
CA PHE A 156 22.02 32.91 -12.35
C PHE A 156 23.10 33.53 -11.44
N ARG A 157 23.40 32.93 -10.29
CA ARG A 157 24.49 33.38 -9.41
C ARG A 157 25.86 33.25 -10.08
N SER A 158 26.12 32.23 -10.89
CA SER A 158 27.40 32.12 -11.59
C SER A 158 27.60 33.22 -12.65
N LEU A 159 26.51 33.82 -13.16
CA LEU A 159 26.60 34.95 -14.10
C LEU A 159 26.98 36.27 -13.44
N SER A 160 26.77 36.45 -12.12
CA SER A 160 27.04 37.74 -11.45
C SER A 160 28.51 38.14 -11.47
N ASN A 161 29.41 37.19 -11.73
CA ASN A 161 30.86 37.37 -11.65
C ASN A 161 31.53 37.42 -13.04
N ILE A 162 30.77 37.43 -14.14
CA ILE A 162 31.31 37.37 -15.51
C ILE A 162 30.93 38.65 -16.27
N SER A 163 31.91 39.29 -16.91
CA SER A 163 31.72 40.57 -17.61
C SER A 163 30.83 40.48 -18.85
N GLN A 164 30.75 39.30 -19.47
CA GLN A 164 29.92 39.05 -20.66
C GLN A 164 29.17 37.73 -20.52
N ALA A 165 27.93 37.80 -20.02
CA ALA A 165 27.05 36.64 -19.88
C ALA A 165 26.53 36.17 -21.25
N THR A 166 26.55 34.86 -21.50
CA THR A 166 25.90 34.24 -22.66
C THR A 166 24.99 33.10 -22.23
N ILE A 167 23.98 32.75 -23.04
CA ILE A 167 23.03 31.65 -22.75
C ILE A 167 23.76 30.32 -22.55
N ALA A 168 24.88 30.10 -23.25
CA ALA A 168 25.70 28.90 -23.12
C ALA A 168 26.25 28.71 -21.69
N HIS A 169 26.44 29.78 -20.91
CA HIS A 169 26.94 29.69 -19.54
C HIS A 169 25.90 29.14 -18.54
N VAL A 170 24.60 29.35 -18.80
CA VAL A 170 23.52 28.90 -17.91
C VAL A 170 22.78 27.66 -18.40
N ALA A 171 22.91 27.33 -19.69
CA ALA A 171 22.22 26.20 -20.30
C ALA A 171 22.43 24.86 -19.57
N PRO A 172 23.66 24.49 -19.11
CA PRO A 172 23.87 23.25 -18.37
C PRO A 172 23.09 23.18 -17.05
N GLY A 173 23.19 24.22 -16.21
CA GLY A 173 22.53 24.24 -14.91
C GLY A 173 21.00 24.32 -14.99
N ILE A 174 20.46 24.93 -16.06
CA ILE A 174 19.02 24.87 -16.35
C ILE A 174 18.60 23.46 -16.80
N ALA A 175 19.40 22.79 -17.63
CA ALA A 175 19.10 21.42 -18.06
C ALA A 175 19.08 20.44 -16.88
N GLU A 176 20.06 20.52 -15.98
CA GLU A 176 20.12 19.74 -14.73
C GLU A 176 18.91 19.99 -13.83
N ALA A 177 18.54 21.27 -13.66
CA ALA A 177 17.33 21.65 -12.95
C ALA A 177 16.10 20.96 -13.53
N LEU A 178 15.89 20.99 -14.86
CA LEU A 178 14.72 20.36 -15.48
C LEU A 178 14.67 18.84 -15.28
N ILE A 179 15.82 18.16 -15.23
CA ILE A 179 15.89 16.73 -14.92
C ILE A 179 15.36 16.43 -13.50
N ALA A 180 15.66 17.28 -12.51
CA ALA A 180 15.17 17.09 -11.15
C ALA A 180 13.62 17.07 -11.08
N THR A 181 12.93 17.96 -11.81
CA THR A 181 11.46 17.89 -11.93
C THR A 181 10.99 16.64 -12.64
N ALA A 182 11.64 16.27 -13.76
CA ALA A 182 11.27 15.08 -14.50
C ALA A 182 11.37 13.81 -13.62
N MET A 183 12.43 13.70 -12.81
CA MET A 183 12.59 12.63 -11.83
C MET A 183 11.51 12.68 -10.74
N GLY A 184 11.15 13.87 -10.26
CA GLY A 184 10.08 14.05 -9.28
C GLY A 184 8.74 13.53 -9.78
N LEU A 185 8.38 13.85 -11.03
CA LEU A 185 7.18 13.35 -11.69
C LEU A 185 7.24 11.84 -11.95
N PHE A 186 8.40 11.34 -12.38
CA PHE A 186 8.60 9.91 -12.62
C PHE A 186 8.46 9.07 -11.33
N ALA A 187 8.87 9.60 -10.19
CA ALA A 187 8.63 8.96 -8.89
C ALA A 187 7.17 9.07 -8.44
N ALA A 188 6.53 10.22 -8.67
CA ALA A 188 5.18 10.52 -8.20
C ALA A 188 4.08 9.75 -8.94
N ILE A 189 4.10 9.76 -10.28
CA ILE A 189 3.00 9.27 -11.10
C ILE A 189 2.68 7.79 -10.82
N PRO A 190 3.66 6.86 -10.83
CA PRO A 190 3.39 5.45 -10.52
C PRO A 190 2.91 5.28 -9.07
N ALA A 191 3.46 6.05 -8.12
CA ALA A 191 3.08 5.97 -6.71
C ALA A 191 1.61 6.35 -6.49
N VAL A 192 1.14 7.45 -7.11
CA VAL A 192 -0.26 7.89 -7.01
C VAL A 192 -1.21 6.88 -7.65
N ILE A 193 -0.88 6.38 -8.85
CA ILE A 193 -1.73 5.39 -9.54
C ILE A 193 -1.87 4.13 -8.68
N ALA A 194 -0.75 3.63 -8.15
CA ALA A 194 -0.74 2.45 -7.31
C ALA A 194 -1.49 2.66 -5.99
N TYR A 195 -1.25 3.79 -5.31
CA TYR A 195 -1.97 4.16 -4.09
C TYR A 195 -3.49 4.16 -4.29
N ASN A 196 -3.98 4.90 -5.29
CA ASN A 196 -5.42 4.99 -5.56
C ASN A 196 -6.04 3.63 -5.87
N ARG A 197 -5.32 2.80 -6.64
CA ARG A 197 -5.76 1.44 -6.94
C ARG A 197 -5.85 0.59 -5.68
N TYR A 198 -4.81 0.58 -4.85
CA TYR A 198 -4.75 -0.29 -3.68
C TYR A 198 -5.66 0.15 -2.54
N VAL A 199 -5.91 1.46 -2.39
CA VAL A 199 -6.96 1.95 -1.47
C VAL A 199 -8.32 1.40 -1.90
N SER A 200 -8.70 1.56 -3.18
CA SER A 200 -9.98 1.03 -3.68
C SER A 200 -10.08 -0.50 -3.56
N ASP A 201 -9.00 -1.23 -3.86
CA ASP A 201 -8.98 -2.69 -3.72
C ASP A 201 -9.09 -3.12 -2.23
N THR A 202 -8.53 -2.35 -1.29
CA THR A 202 -8.63 -2.61 0.15
C THR A 202 -10.02 -2.28 0.69
N GLU A 203 -10.63 -1.18 0.28
CA GLU A 203 -12.01 -0.82 0.63
C GLU A 203 -13.01 -1.89 0.18
N LYS A 204 -12.84 -2.45 -1.03
CA LYS A 204 -13.68 -3.56 -1.51
C LYS A 204 -13.55 -4.80 -0.61
N LEU A 205 -12.34 -5.13 -0.17
CA LEU A 205 -12.12 -6.23 0.78
C LEU A 205 -12.74 -5.92 2.15
N ALA A 206 -12.64 -4.67 2.62
CA ALA A 206 -13.24 -4.21 3.86
C ALA A 206 -14.76 -4.44 3.87
N THR A 207 -15.46 -3.95 2.84
CA THR A 207 -16.91 -4.16 2.68
C THR A 207 -17.26 -5.65 2.63
N ARG A 208 -16.48 -6.47 1.92
CA ARG A 208 -16.73 -7.92 1.87
C ARG A 208 -16.59 -8.59 3.23
N PHE A 209 -15.58 -8.21 4.02
CA PHE A 209 -15.40 -8.76 5.36
C PHE A 209 -16.53 -8.33 6.30
N GLU A 210 -17.00 -7.09 6.19
CA GLU A 210 -18.15 -6.61 6.96
C GLU A 210 -19.42 -7.40 6.64
N SER A 211 -19.75 -7.59 5.36
CA SER A 211 -20.88 -8.42 4.94
C SER A 211 -20.76 -9.86 5.47
N PHE A 212 -19.58 -10.46 5.35
CA PHE A 212 -19.32 -11.80 5.88
C PHE A 212 -19.51 -11.88 7.40
N MET A 213 -19.07 -10.87 8.17
CA MET A 213 -19.24 -10.83 9.62
C MET A 213 -20.72 -10.74 10.03
N GLU A 214 -21.53 -9.97 9.30
CA GLU A 214 -22.97 -9.88 9.52
C GLU A 214 -23.67 -11.21 9.24
N GLU A 215 -23.33 -11.83 8.11
CA GLU A 215 -23.85 -13.12 7.70
C GLU A 215 -23.48 -14.24 8.68
N LEU A 216 -22.21 -14.30 9.08
CA LEU A 216 -21.75 -15.24 10.09
C LEU A 216 -22.47 -15.01 11.43
N SER A 217 -22.66 -13.75 11.84
CA SER A 217 -23.44 -13.43 13.04
C SER A 217 -24.86 -13.99 12.96
N ASN A 218 -25.53 -13.85 11.82
CA ASN A 218 -26.88 -14.37 11.61
C ASN A 218 -26.92 -15.91 11.66
N VAL A 219 -25.92 -16.58 11.07
CA VAL A 219 -25.79 -18.04 11.11
C VAL A 219 -25.58 -18.54 12.55
N LEU A 220 -24.72 -17.87 13.32
CA LEU A 220 -24.43 -18.23 14.70
C LEU A 220 -25.63 -17.96 15.63
N GLN A 221 -26.34 -16.85 15.44
CA GLN A 221 -27.54 -16.53 16.20
C GLN A 221 -28.64 -17.59 16.01
N ARG A 222 -28.83 -18.09 14.78
CA ARG A 222 -29.78 -19.19 14.51
C ARG A 222 -29.39 -20.52 15.16
N ARG A 223 -28.09 -20.72 15.43
CA ARG A 223 -27.55 -21.92 16.09
C ARG A 223 -27.41 -21.74 17.60
N ALA A 224 -27.58 -20.53 18.12
CA ALA A 224 -27.53 -20.28 19.55
C ALA A 224 -28.67 -21.06 20.22
N PRO A 225 -28.41 -21.79 21.31
CA PRO A 225 -29.45 -22.51 22.02
C PRO A 225 -30.48 -21.49 22.50
N THR A 226 -31.72 -21.60 22.00
CA THR A 226 -32.84 -20.79 22.48
C THR A 226 -32.95 -21.00 23.98
N SER A 227 -32.84 -19.91 24.75
CA SER A 227 -33.25 -19.87 26.14
C SER A 227 -34.74 -20.25 26.18
N GLN A 228 -35.02 -21.51 26.49
CA GLN A 228 -36.36 -21.92 26.93
C GLN A 228 -36.62 -21.16 28.23
N GLU A 229 -37.62 -20.26 28.21
CA GLU A 229 -38.25 -19.73 29.43
C GLU A 229 -38.83 -20.86 30.28
#